data_AF-A0A9D3WJV5-F1
#
_entry.id   AF-A0A9D3WJV5-F1
#
_cell.length_a   1.000
_cell.length_b   1.000
_cell.length_c   1.000
_cell.angle_alpha   90.00
_cell.angle_beta   90.00
_cell.angle_gamma   90.00
#
_symmetry.space_group_name_H-M   'P 1'
#
loop_
_entity.id
_entity.type
_entity.pdbx_description
1 polymer ?
#
loop_
_entity_poly.entity_id
_entity_poly.type
_entity_poly.pdbx_seq_one_letter_code
_entity_poly.pdbx_strand_id
1 'polypeptide(L)' 'MSSVALNNEYFPKPKGFVGTRSAYDVDNFLWRMENYFRPKSIMDDTGKVKTASLFLTDRGEVGSLIKAR' A
#
# COMPACT_ATOMS: atom_id res chain seq x y z
N MET A 1 13.13 -6.53 -32.01
CA MET A 1 12.16 -5.85 -31.11
C MET A 1 12.59 -6.10 -29.69
N SER A 2 12.69 -5.01 -28.93
CA SER A 2 13.45 -4.80 -27.69
C SER A 2 13.22 -5.83 -26.58
N SER A 3 14.35 -6.30 -26.03
CA SER A 3 14.44 -6.91 -24.69
C SER A 3 13.94 -5.90 -23.68
N VAL A 4 12.70 -6.08 -23.21
CA VAL A 4 12.20 -5.37 -22.05
C VAL A 4 12.97 -5.94 -20.87
N ALA A 5 14.04 -5.23 -20.51
CA ALA A 5 14.71 -5.39 -19.23
C ALA A 5 13.63 -5.54 -18.15
N LEU A 6 13.81 -6.54 -17.29
CA LEU A 6 12.97 -6.85 -16.13
C LEU A 6 13.00 -5.66 -15.15
N ASN A 7 12.37 -4.57 -15.57
CA ASN A 7 12.16 -3.40 -14.77
C ASN A 7 11.09 -3.80 -13.77
N ASN A 8 11.40 -3.57 -12.50
CA ASN A 8 10.62 -3.82 -11.30
C ASN A 8 9.31 -2.99 -11.26
N GLU A 9 8.51 -3.04 -12.32
CA GLU A 9 7.27 -2.33 -12.64
C GLU A 9 6.11 -3.24 -12.16
N TYR A 10 5.18 -2.91 -11.26
CA TYR A 10 4.58 -1.64 -10.88
C TYR A 10 3.81 -1.83 -9.54
N PHE A 11 4.52 -2.04 -8.42
CA PHE A 11 3.88 -2.13 -7.09
C PHE A 11 4.43 -1.07 -6.15
N PRO A 12 4.16 0.23 -6.44
CA PRO A 12 4.65 1.32 -5.62
C PRO A 12 4.10 1.20 -4.20
N LYS A 13 4.89 1.62 -3.22
CA LYS A 13 4.47 1.70 -1.81
C LYS A 13 3.12 2.45 -1.75
N PRO A 14 2.07 1.89 -1.10
CA PRO A 14 0.78 2.54 -1.01
C PRO A 14 0.89 3.93 -0.39
N LYS A 15 0.12 4.88 -0.94
CA LYS A 15 -0.07 6.19 -0.30
C LYS A 15 -0.95 5.99 0.95
N GLY A 16 -0.68 6.76 2.00
CA GLY A 16 -1.53 6.77 3.19
C GLY A 16 -2.98 7.14 2.86
N PHE A 17 -3.92 6.45 3.50
CA PHE A 17 -5.35 6.70 3.40
C PHE A 17 -5.80 7.56 4.58
N VAL A 18 -6.36 8.73 4.27
CA VAL A 18 -6.69 9.79 5.25
C VAL A 18 -8.13 9.70 5.79
N GLY A 19 -8.80 8.56 5.61
CA GLY A 19 -10.16 8.36 6.11
C GLY A 19 -11.23 9.19 5.39
N THR A 20 -11.14 9.33 4.07
CA THR A 20 -12.21 9.95 3.27
C THR A 20 -13.44 9.05 3.25
N ARG A 21 -14.64 9.63 3.30
CA ARG A 21 -15.92 8.91 3.22
C ARG A 21 -16.37 8.72 1.76
N SER A 22 -15.43 8.32 0.91
CA SER A 22 -15.63 8.08 -0.53
C SER A 22 -15.41 6.61 -0.82
N ALA A 23 -16.43 5.94 -1.39
CA ALA A 23 -16.31 4.53 -1.79
C ALA A 23 -15.14 4.33 -2.77
N TYR A 24 -14.98 5.26 -3.72
CA TYR A 24 -13.89 5.25 -4.69
C TYR A 24 -12.51 5.29 -4.03
N ASP A 25 -12.31 6.10 -2.99
CA ASP A 25 -11.02 6.21 -2.32
C ASP A 25 -10.72 4.96 -1.47
N VAL A 26 -11.75 4.40 -0.83
CA VAL A 26 -11.66 3.16 -0.06
C VAL A 26 -11.30 1.99 -0.97
N ASP A 27 -12.00 1.84 -2.10
CA ASP A 27 -11.74 0.77 -3.08
C ASP A 27 -10.32 0.86 -3.66
N ASN A 28 -9.88 2.08 -4.00
CA ASN A 28 -8.53 2.31 -4.49
C ASN A 28 -7.46 1.98 -3.44
N PHE A 29 -7.71 2.28 -2.17
CA PHE A 29 -6.81 1.91 -1.09
C PHE A 29 -6.69 0.38 -0.97
N LEU A 30 -7.82 -0.34 -0.93
CA LEU A 30 -7.82 -1.80 -0.83
C LEU A 30 -7.11 -2.46 -2.02
N TRP A 31 -7.39 -1.99 -3.24
CA TRP A 31 -6.74 -2.49 -4.45
C TRP A 31 -5.22 -2.29 -4.41
N ARG A 32 -4.73 -1.14 -3.93
CA ARG A 32 -3.29 -0.88 -3.75
C ARG A 32 -2.66 -1.77 -2.69
N MET A 33 -3.35 -2.04 -1.58
CA MET A 33 -2.85 -2.91 -0.52
C MET A 33 -2.71 -4.36 -0.99
N GLU A 34 -3.70 -4.91 -1.70
CA GLU A 34 -3.62 -6.27 -2.24
C GLU A 34 -2.48 -6.45 -3.25
N ASN A 35 -2.29 -5.44 -4.11
CA ASN A 35 -1.18 -5.41 -5.05
C ASN A 35 0.19 -5.24 -4.35
N TYR A 36 0.23 -4.60 -3.19
CA TYR A 36 1.45 -4.50 -2.37
C TYR A 36 1.78 -5.80 -1.62
N PHE A 37 0.76 -6.55 -1.18
CA PHE A 37 0.93 -7.80 -0.45
C PHE A 37 1.45 -8.94 -1.32
N ARG A 38 0.93 -9.06 -2.54
CA ARG A 38 1.24 -10.16 -3.47
C ARG A 38 2.75 -10.37 -3.71
N PRO A 39 3.56 -9.35 -4.09
CA PRO A 39 5.00 -9.53 -4.27
C PRO A 39 5.78 -9.67 -2.96
N LYS A 40 5.16 -9.36 -1.81
CA LYS A 40 5.78 -9.41 -0.49
C LYS A 40 5.45 -10.69 0.29
N SER A 41 4.70 -11.61 -0.32
CA SER A 41 4.24 -12.85 0.31
C SER A 41 3.49 -12.63 1.63
N ILE A 42 2.80 -11.48 1.78
CA ILE A 42 1.95 -11.20 2.94
C ILE A 42 0.57 -11.81 2.64
N MET A 43 0.40 -13.07 3.00
CA MET A 43 -0.80 -13.84 2.66
C MET A 43 -1.77 -14.02 3.83
N ASP A 44 -1.26 -14.03 5.07
CA ASP A 44 -2.09 -14.24 6.25
C ASP A 44 -2.85 -12.96 6.63
N ASP A 45 -4.09 -13.12 7.08
CA ASP A 45 -4.97 -12.00 7.42
C ASP A 45 -4.36 -11.12 8.52
N THR A 46 -3.66 -11.73 9.48
CA THR A 46 -3.02 -10.99 10.57
C THR A 46 -1.91 -10.08 10.04
N GLY A 47 -1.07 -10.57 9.13
CA GLY A 47 -0.02 -9.82 8.46
C GLY A 47 -0.58 -8.74 7.54
N LYS A 48 -1.67 -9.04 6.81
CA LYS A 48 -2.38 -8.06 5.97
C LYS A 48 -2.93 -6.90 6.81
N VAL A 49 -3.67 -7.20 7.88
CA VAL A 49 -4.26 -6.19 8.78
C VAL A 49 -3.18 -5.34 9.45
N LYS A 50 -2.13 -5.97 9.99
CA LYS A 50 -0.99 -5.25 10.61
C LYS A 50 -0.25 -4.36 9.61
N THR A 51 -0.15 -4.76 8.36
CA THR A 51 0.55 -3.97 7.35
C THR A 51 -0.34 -2.83 6.82
N ALA A 52 -1.63 -3.08 6.59
CA ALA A 52 -2.58 -2.07 6.14
C ALA A 52 -2.75 -0.93 7.16
N SER A 53 -2.71 -1.23 8.46
CA SER A 53 -2.81 -0.21 9.50
C SER A 53 -1.66 0.81 9.47
N LEU A 54 -0.48 0.43 8.96
CA LEU A 54 0.65 1.35 8.77
C LEU A 54 0.37 2.44 7.70
N PHE A 55 -0.63 2.23 6.85
CA PHE A 55 -1.03 3.14 5.81
C PHE A 55 -2.34 3.86 6.12
N LEU A 56 -2.95 3.63 7.28
CA LEU A 56 -4.06 4.44 7.76
C LEU A 56 -3.45 5.67 8.45
N THR A 57 -3.76 6.86 7.94
CA THR A 57 -3.32 8.12 8.53
C THR A 57 -4.53 8.78 9.18
N ASP A 58 -4.39 9.19 10.44
CA ASP A 58 -5.36 10.11 11.04
C ASP A 58 -5.39 11.41 10.24
N ARG A 59 -6.51 12.14 10.24
CA ARG A 59 -6.69 13.35 9.40
C ARG A 59 -5.62 14.40 9.70
N GLY A 60 -4.53 14.38 8.94
CA GLY A 60 -3.39 15.26 9.09
C GLY A 60 -2.14 14.51 8.67
N GLU A 61 -1.49 14.97 7.60
CA GLU A 61 -0.26 14.40 7.06
C GLU A 61 0.73 13.90 8.12
N VAL A 62 1.12 12.63 8.01
CA VAL A 62 2.52 12.21 8.13
C VAL A 62 2.72 10.90 7.38
N GLY A 63 2.61 10.99 6.05
CA GLY A 63 3.17 9.99 5.15
C GLY A 63 4.70 10.10 5.12
N SER A 64 5.39 9.97 6.26
CA SER A 64 6.86 9.95 6.37
C SER A 64 7.36 9.52 7.75
N LEU A 65 6.86 8.43 8.33
CA LEU A 65 7.48 7.87 9.54
C LEU A 65 7.55 6.34 9.51
N ILE A 66 8.39 5.81 8.63
CA ILE A 66 9.24 4.65 8.97
C ILE A 66 10.63 4.91 8.38
N LYS A 67 11.36 5.85 8.99
CA LYS A 67 12.81 5.75 9.12
C LYS A 67 13.07 5.59 10.62
N ALA A 68 13.92 4.63 10.98
CA ALA A 68 14.27 4.17 12.33
C ALA A 68 13.36 3.07 12.93
N ARG A 69 13.78 1.82 12.76
CA ARG A 69 14.56 1.14 13.80
C ARG A 69 15.51 0.12 13.15
#